data_AF-A0A4D7AS55-F1
#
_entry.id   AF-A0A4D7AS55-F1
#
_cell.length_a   1.000
_cell.length_b   1.000
_cell.length_c   1.000
_cell.angle_alpha   90.00
_cell.angle_beta   90.00
_cell.angle_gamma   90.00
#
_symmetry.space_group_name_H-M   'P 1'
#
loop_
_entity.id
_entity.type
_entity.pdbx_description
1 polymer ?
#
loop_
_entity_poly.entity_id
_entity_poly.type
_entity_poly.pdbx_seq_one_letter_code
_entity_poly.pdbx_strand_id
1 'polypeptide(L)' 'MRKFKIPKPESTTNKTIRFPNSVIDAVEEAIRGTECTFSAFVIEATRVALENLLEEETSKEE' A
#
# COMPACT_ATOMS: atom_id res chain seq x y z
N MET A 1 22.97 5.41 25.12
CA MET A 1 23.00 4.54 23.92
C MET A 1 21.60 4.00 23.67
N ARG A 2 21.06 4.17 22.45
CA ARG A 2 19.78 3.54 22.08
C ARG A 2 19.98 2.02 22.11
N LYS A 3 19.15 1.31 22.87
CA LYS A 3 19.21 -0.17 22.94
C LYS A 3 18.84 -0.72 21.56
N PHE A 4 19.68 -1.59 21.01
CA PHE A 4 19.34 -2.35 19.81
C PHE A 4 18.05 -3.13 20.08
N LYS A 5 17.00 -2.82 19.33
CA LYS A 5 15.77 -3.61 19.30
C LYS A 5 15.85 -4.48 18.05
N ILE A 6 15.66 -5.79 18.23
CA ILE A 6 15.48 -6.70 17.10
C ILE A 6 14.28 -6.17 16.30
N PRO A 7 14.44 -5.91 14.99
CA PRO A 7 13.34 -5.44 14.15
C PRO A 7 12.24 -6.49 14.19
N LYS A 8 11.09 -6.13 14.76
CA LYS A 8 9.92 -7.00 14.78
C LYS A 8 9.18 -6.71 13.46
N PRO A 9 9.05 -7.71 12.56
CA PRO A 9 8.26 -7.50 11.35
C PRO A 9 6.83 -7.13 11.75
N GLU A 10 6.21 -6.24 10.97
CA GLU A 10 4.83 -5.86 11.21
C GLU A 10 3.93 -7.08 11.12
N SER A 11 3.01 -7.21 12.07
CA SER A 11 2.01 -8.28 12.04
C SER A 11 1.08 -8.08 10.85
N THR A 12 1.00 -9.05 9.95
CA THR A 12 0.08 -8.99 8.80
C THR A 12 -1.22 -9.75 9.09
N THR A 13 -2.32 -9.30 8.49
CA THR A 13 -3.62 -10.00 8.53
C THR A 13 -4.16 -10.09 7.12
N ASN A 14 -4.55 -11.28 6.67
CA ASN A 14 -5.15 -11.44 5.35
C ASN A 14 -6.58 -10.82 5.31
N LYS A 15 -6.88 -10.09 4.24
CA LYS A 15 -8.19 -9.49 3.97
C LYS A 15 -8.58 -9.83 2.53
N THR A 16 -9.75 -10.42 2.34
CA THR A 16 -10.28 -10.77 1.02
C THR A 16 -11.23 -9.69 0.53
N ILE A 17 -10.93 -9.11 -0.62
CA ILE A 17 -11.76 -8.10 -1.30
C ILE A 17 -11.88 -8.43 -2.79
N ARG A 18 -12.89 -7.85 -3.45
CA ARG A 18 -13.16 -8.05 -4.88
C ARG A 18 -12.81 -6.78 -5.65
N PHE A 19 -12.00 -6.91 -6.69
CA PHE A 19 -11.69 -5.81 -7.62
C PHE A 19 -12.52 -5.99 -8.90
N PRO A 20 -12.97 -4.90 -9.54
CA PRO A 20 -13.45 -4.95 -10.91
C PRO A 20 -12.36 -5.50 -11.84
N ASN A 21 -12.73 -6.33 -12.82
CA ASN A 21 -11.77 -6.93 -13.75
C ASN A 21 -10.93 -5.87 -14.49
N SER A 22 -11.55 -4.75 -14.88
CA SER A 22 -10.85 -3.65 -15.54
C SER A 22 -9.72 -3.06 -14.69
N VAL A 23 -9.87 -3.05 -13.36
CA VAL A 23 -8.82 -2.58 -12.44
C VAL A 23 -7.72 -3.62 -12.32
N ILE A 24 -8.07 -4.90 -12.27
CA ILE A 24 -7.09 -6.00 -12.24
C ILE A 24 -6.22 -5.93 -13.49
N ASP A 25 -6.84 -5.85 -14.67
CA ASP A 25 -6.14 -5.80 -15.95
C ASP A 25 -5.21 -4.58 -16.04
N ALA A 26 -5.67 -3.41 -15.57
CA ALA A 26 -4.86 -2.19 -15.56
C ALA A 26 -3.64 -2.30 -14.63
N VAL A 27 -3.78 -2.91 -13.46
CA VAL A 27 -2.66 -3.11 -12.53
C VAL A 27 -1.67 -4.13 -13.08
N GLU A 28 -2.16 -5.27 -13.59
CA GLU A 28 -1.33 -6.31 -14.21
C GLU A 28 -0.54 -5.79 -15.42
N GLU A 29 -1.15 -4.90 -16.22
CA GLU A 29 -0.44 -4.22 -17.30
C GLU A 29 0.62 -3.23 -16.78
N ALA A 30 0.30 -2.44 -15.75
CA ALA A 30 1.22 -1.47 -15.17
C ALA A 30 2.46 -2.11 -14.53
N ILE A 31 2.32 -3.30 -13.95
CA ILE A 31 3.44 -4.04 -13.33
C ILE A 31 4.12 -5.02 -14.30
N ARG A 32 3.65 -5.12 -15.55
CA ARG A 32 4.21 -6.04 -16.55
C ARG A 32 5.69 -5.77 -16.80
N GLY A 33 6.52 -6.82 -16.70
CA GLY A 33 7.97 -6.71 -16.88
C GLY A 33 8.71 -6.11 -15.69
N THR A 34 8.03 -5.87 -14.57
CA THR A 34 8.64 -5.49 -13.29
C THR A 34 8.72 -6.71 -12.37
N GLU A 35 9.52 -6.61 -11.30
CA GLU A 35 9.55 -7.61 -10.22
C GLU A 35 8.46 -7.36 -9.16
N CYS A 36 7.50 -6.46 -9.43
CA CYS A 36 6.41 -6.13 -8.52
C CYS A 36 5.27 -7.15 -8.62
N THR A 37 4.73 -7.57 -7.47
CA THR A 37 3.53 -8.42 -7.42
C THR A 37 2.28 -7.57 -7.26
N PHE A 38 1.12 -8.09 -7.70
CA PHE A 38 -0.17 -7.43 -7.51
C PHE A 38 -0.42 -7.02 -6.05
N SER A 39 -0.12 -7.91 -5.09
CA SER A 39 -0.28 -7.61 -3.67
C SER A 39 0.65 -6.49 -3.19
N ALA A 40 1.91 -6.46 -3.64
CA ALA A 40 2.83 -5.38 -3.31
C ALA A 40 2.35 -4.04 -3.88
N PHE A 41 1.88 -4.02 -5.12
CA PHE A 41 1.28 -2.85 -5.74
C PHE A 41 0.08 -2.32 -4.94
N VAL A 42 -0.86 -3.20 -4.58
CA VAL A 42 -2.06 -2.81 -3.82
C VAL A 42 -1.72 -2.29 -2.43
N ILE A 43 -0.75 -2.91 -1.74
CA ILE A 43 -0.30 -2.44 -0.42
C ILE A 43 0.26 -1.03 -0.53
N GLU A 44 1.13 -0.78 -1.52
CA GLU A 44 1.76 0.52 -1.69
C GLU A 44 0.76 1.59 -2.12
N ALA A 45 -0.13 1.28 -3.08
CA ALA A 45 -1.21 2.17 -3.49
C ALA A 45 -2.12 2.54 -2.31
N THR A 46 -2.38 1.59 -1.40
CA THR A 46 -3.19 1.84 -0.20
C THR A 46 -2.46 2.75 0.79
N ARG A 47 -1.14 2.58 0.98
CA ARG A 47 -0.32 3.47 1.83
C ARG A 47 -0.35 4.91 1.31
N VAL A 48 -0.04 5.08 0.02
CA VAL A 48 -0.05 6.40 -0.62
C VAL A 48 -1.43 7.05 -0.53
N ALA A 49 -2.51 6.28 -0.75
CA ALA A 49 -3.87 6.81 -0.61
C ALA A 49 -4.17 7.27 0.82
N LEU A 50 -3.71 6.54 1.84
CA LEU A 50 -3.89 6.94 3.24
C LEU A 50 -3.05 8.17 3.61
N GLU A 51 -1.82 8.27 3.11
CA GLU A 51 -0.96 9.44 3.32
C GLU A 51 -1.59 10.70 2.71
N ASN A 52 -2.07 10.62 1.46
CA ASN A 52 -2.74 11.74 0.80
C ASN A 52 -3.98 12.22 1.58
N LEU A 53 -4.77 11.28 2.14
CA LEU A 53 -5.95 11.63 2.95
C LEU A 53 -5.56 12.34 4.25
N LEU A 54 -4.46 11.92 4.90
CA LEU A 54 -3.93 12.58 6.09
C LEU A 54 -3.41 13.98 5.78
N GLU A 55 -2.65 14.13 4.68
CA GLU A 55 -2.15 15.44 4.24
C GLU A 55 -3.28 16.41 3.91
N GLU A 56 -4.36 15.92 3.29
CA GLU A 56 -5.57 16.70 3.04
C GLU A 56 -6.28 17.13 4.33
N GLU A 57 -6.29 16.29 5.36
CA GLU A 57 -6.89 16.61 6.66
C GLU A 57 -6.08 17.67 7.39
N THR A 58 -4.76 17.51 7.46
CA THR A 58 -3.87 18.50 8.10
C THR A 58 -3.88 19.85 7.38
N SER A 59 -3.99 19.85 6.05
CA SER A 59 -4.03 21.10 5.26
C SER A 59 -5.37 21.84 5.35
N LYS A 60 -6.44 21.20 5.85
CA LYS A 60 -7.76 21.83 6.06
C LYS A 60 -7.90 22.44 7.46
N GLU A 61 -6.98 22.12 8.36
CA GLU A 61 -7.00 22.56 9.77
C GLU A 61 -6.03 23.73 10.05
N GLU A 62 -5.23 24.14 9.04
CA GLU A 62 -4.41 25.37 9.01
C GLU A 62 -5.13 26.53 8.27
#